data_AF-A0A427A0Q2-F1
#
_entry.id   AF-A0A427A0Q2-F1
#
_cell.length_a   1.000
_cell.length_b   1.000
_cell.length_c   1.000
_cell.angle_alpha   90.00
_cell.angle_beta   90.00
_cell.angle_gamma   90.00
#
_symmetry.space_group_name_H-M   'P 1'
#
loop_
_entity.id
_entity.type
_entity.pdbx_description
1 polymer ?
#
loop_
_entity_poly.entity_id
_entity_poly.type
_entity_poly.pdbx_seq_one_letter_code
_entity_poly.pdbx_strand_id
1 'polypeptide(L)'
;MGIFEPYRAIGYITSNVPFAVQRLGTETFVTVSVGKAWQIYNVGFFFTCSFISLFYSLCLFLLCYVMANIFSFLLLNIVPKKIMVGPQLPKKIRALASYKDYTFAAYGTNIGVFKRAHQVCIQKRINLWHE
;
A
#
# COMPACT_ATOMS: atom_id res chain seq x y z
N MET A 1 -32.97 -14.13 -9.21
CA MET A 1 -31.77 -13.37 -9.61
C MET A 1 -31.79 -12.07 -8.84
N GLY A 2 -30.78 -11.77 -8.03
CA GLY A 2 -30.77 -10.56 -7.20
C GLY A 2 -30.42 -9.32 -8.02
N ILE A 3 -31.18 -8.24 -7.85
CA ILE A 3 -30.97 -6.93 -8.49
C ILE A 3 -29.67 -6.23 -8.07
N PHE A 4 -28.98 -6.72 -7.04
CA PHE A 4 -27.74 -6.16 -6.53
C PHE A 4 -26.58 -7.11 -6.71
N GLU A 5 -25.55 -6.65 -7.41
CA GLU A 5 -24.25 -7.30 -7.48
C GLU A 5 -23.25 -6.61 -6.53
N PRO A 6 -22.37 -7.38 -5.86
CA PRO A 6 -21.40 -6.83 -4.94
C PRO A 6 -20.27 -6.10 -5.68
N TYR A 7 -20.18 -4.79 -5.51
CA TYR A 7 -19.10 -3.97 -6.06
C TYR A 7 -17.82 -4.04 -5.19
N ARG A 8 -17.79 -3.36 -4.03
CA ARG A 8 -16.64 -3.32 -3.12
C ARG A 8 -16.97 -2.71 -1.75
N ALA A 9 -16.29 -3.17 -0.70
CA ALA A 9 -16.29 -2.51 0.61
C ALA A 9 -15.38 -1.27 0.63
N ILE A 10 -15.92 -0.12 1.04
CA ILE A 10 -15.23 1.18 1.14
C ILE A 10 -14.93 1.47 2.62
N GLY A 11 -13.91 2.30 2.90
CA GLY A 11 -13.55 2.73 4.26
C GLY A 11 -12.57 1.80 5.00
N TYR A 12 -12.34 0.59 4.50
CA TYR A 12 -11.35 -0.33 5.05
C TYR A 12 -9.95 -0.07 4.46
N ILE A 13 -8.99 0.20 5.34
CA ILE A 13 -7.60 0.51 5.00
C ILE A 13 -6.71 -0.73 5.19
N THR A 14 -6.74 -1.33 6.38
CA THR A 14 -5.90 -2.50 6.73
C THR A 14 -6.71 -3.58 7.43
N SER A 15 -6.16 -4.80 7.47
CA SER A 15 -6.64 -5.90 8.33
C SER A 15 -5.49 -6.44 9.17
N ASN A 16 -5.72 -7.45 10.01
CA ASN A 16 -4.69 -8.03 10.89
C ASN A 16 -3.49 -8.68 10.18
N VAL A 17 -3.51 -8.80 8.84
CA VAL A 17 -2.37 -9.33 8.07
C VAL A 17 -1.37 -8.20 7.83
N PRO A 18 -0.07 -8.42 8.08
CA PRO A 18 0.96 -7.40 7.90
C PRO A 18 0.98 -6.87 6.46
N PHE A 19 1.32 -5.59 6.33
CA PHE A 19 1.50 -4.94 5.03
C PHE A 19 2.91 -5.21 4.50
N ALA A 20 3.04 -5.25 3.18
CA ALA A 20 4.33 -5.39 2.50
C ALA A 20 4.76 -4.04 1.94
N VAL A 21 5.98 -3.61 2.28
CA VAL A 21 6.58 -2.38 1.75
C VAL A 21 7.55 -2.73 0.64
N GLN A 22 7.49 -1.98 -0.45
CA GLN A 22 8.39 -2.14 -1.57
C GLN A 22 8.82 -0.79 -2.12
N ARG A 23 10.12 -0.64 -2.40
CA ARG A 23 10.66 0.54 -3.09
C ARG A 23 10.88 0.23 -4.56
N LEU A 24 10.40 1.10 -5.44
CA LEU A 24 10.66 1.07 -6.87
C LEU A 24 11.25 2.43 -7.25
N GLY A 25 12.59 2.47 -7.38
CA GLY A 25 13.31 3.71 -7.63
C GLY A 25 13.12 4.73 -6.50
N THR A 26 12.53 5.88 -6.83
CA THR A 26 12.23 6.99 -5.90
C THR A 26 10.90 6.85 -5.18
N GLU A 27 10.01 5.96 -5.65
CA GLU A 27 8.67 5.78 -5.08
C GLU A 27 8.63 4.58 -4.13
N THR A 28 7.85 4.72 -3.06
CA THR A 28 7.61 3.64 -2.09
C THR A 28 6.16 3.21 -2.17
N PHE A 29 5.95 1.92 -2.39
CA PHE A 29 4.64 1.29 -2.49
C PHE A 29 4.37 0.48 -1.24
N VAL A 30 3.16 0.61 -0.70
CA VAL A 30 2.69 -0.17 0.44
C VAL A 30 1.50 -1.00 0.00
N THR A 31 1.64 -2.31 0.09
CA THR A 31 0.58 -3.27 -0.23
C THR A 31 -0.09 -3.74 1.05
N VAL A 32 -1.39 -3.56 1.14
CA VAL A 32 -2.18 -3.86 2.32
C VAL A 32 -3.30 -4.84 2.00
N SER A 33 -3.59 -5.74 2.95
CA SER A 33 -4.74 -6.64 2.87
C SER A 33 -6.02 -5.97 3.35
N VAL A 34 -7.11 -6.17 2.61
CA VAL A 34 -8.47 -5.78 2.98
C VAL A 34 -9.36 -7.01 2.87
N GLY A 35 -9.28 -7.88 3.87
CA GLY A 35 -10.07 -9.10 3.95
C GLY A 35 -9.82 -10.06 2.79
N LYS A 36 -10.70 -10.01 1.77
CA LYS A 36 -10.64 -10.84 0.55
C LYS A 36 -9.96 -10.15 -0.64
N ALA A 37 -9.62 -8.87 -0.55
CA ALA A 37 -8.90 -8.12 -1.58
C ALA A 37 -7.63 -7.51 -0.99
N TRP A 38 -6.78 -6.93 -1.84
CA TRP A 38 -5.58 -6.21 -1.42
C TRP A 38 -5.54 -4.86 -2.14
N GLN A 39 -4.93 -3.86 -1.52
CA GLN A 39 -4.83 -2.49 -2.03
C GLN A 39 -3.36 -2.07 -2.05
N ILE A 40 -2.95 -1.33 -3.08
CA ILE A 40 -1.61 -0.75 -3.19
C ILE A 40 -1.72 0.77 -3.06
N TYR A 41 -0.94 1.31 -2.15
CA TYR A 41 -0.81 2.74 -1.90
C TYR A 41 0.55 3.22 -2.37
N ASN A 42 0.58 4.38 -3.04
CA ASN A 42 1.81 5.15 -3.21
C ASN A 42 2.01 5.93 -1.92
N VAL A 43 3.06 5.61 -1.20
CA VAL A 43 3.55 6.44 -0.11
C VAL A 43 4.72 7.21 -0.71
N GLY A 44 4.40 8.37 -1.29
CA GLY A 44 5.42 9.28 -1.78
C GLY A 44 6.29 9.69 -0.60
N PHE A 45 7.53 9.21 -0.57
CA PHE A 45 8.51 9.66 0.42
C PHE A 45 9.00 11.03 -0.04
N PHE A 46 8.21 12.07 0.23
CA PHE A 46 8.72 13.42 0.10
C PHE A 46 9.79 13.58 1.19
N PHE A 47 11.05 13.61 0.75
CA PHE A 47 12.22 13.96 1.55
C PHE A 47 11.93 15.20 2.40
N THR A 48 11.54 15.05 3.66
CA THR A 48 11.43 16.21 4.57
C THR A 48 12.07 15.99 5.94
N CYS A 49 12.48 14.77 6.30
CA CYS A 49 13.10 14.56 7.61
C CYS A 49 14.56 15.08 7.70
N SER A 50 15.27 15.23 6.57
CA SER A 50 16.65 15.74 6.58
C SER A 50 16.78 17.26 6.67
N PHE A 51 15.69 18.01 6.49
CA PHE A 51 15.72 19.47 6.56
C PHE A 51 15.20 20.00 7.91
N ILE A 52 14.35 19.25 8.62
CA ILE A 52 13.77 19.70 9.91
C ILE A 52 14.86 19.89 10.98
N SER A 53 15.97 19.14 10.94
CA SER A 53 17.06 19.29 11.92
C SER A 53 17.95 20.52 11.72
N LEU A 54 17.94 21.18 10.55
CA LEU A 54 18.79 22.36 10.29
C LEU A 54 18.10 23.70 10.59
N PHE A 55 16.77 23.74 10.62
CA PHE A 55 16.01 24.99 10.80
C PHE A 55 15.70 25.32 12.27
N TYR A 56 15.89 24.39 13.22
CA TYR A 56 15.65 24.65 14.64
C TYR A 56 16.70 25.56 15.30
N SER A 57 17.80 25.91 14.61
CA SER A 57 18.91 26.66 15.22
C SER A 57 18.88 28.17 14.99
N LEU A 58 18.01 28.73 14.13
CA LEU A 58 17.97 30.18 13.97
C LEU A 58 16.58 30.67 13.52
N CYS A 59 16.02 31.58 14.32
CA CYS A 59 14.86 32.44 14.08
C CYS A 59 13.53 31.98 14.73
N LEU A 60 13.16 32.78 15.72
CA LEU A 60 12.16 32.58 16.76
C LEU A 60 10.78 33.12 16.31
N PHE A 61 9.73 32.36 16.57
CA PHE A 61 8.29 32.71 16.54
C PHE A 61 7.59 33.03 15.20
N LEU A 62 8.13 33.85 14.28
CA LEU A 62 7.38 34.19 13.04
C LEU A 62 7.53 33.12 11.94
N LEU A 63 8.68 32.44 11.89
CA LEU A 63 8.90 31.30 10.98
C LEU A 63 8.06 30.08 11.38
N CYS A 64 7.74 29.89 12.66
CA CYS A 64 6.89 28.78 13.12
C CYS A 64 5.48 28.83 12.53
N TYR A 65 4.89 30.00 12.32
CA TYR A 65 3.54 30.11 11.76
C TYR A 65 3.52 29.84 10.25
N VAL A 66 4.54 30.29 9.52
CA VAL A 66 4.73 29.98 8.09
C VAL A 66 5.12 28.51 7.89
N MET A 67 5.98 27.97 8.75
CA MET A 67 6.31 26.53 8.77
C MET A 67 5.11 25.68 9.20
N ALA A 68 4.25 26.12 10.11
CA ALA A 68 3.02 25.40 10.48
C ALA A 68 2.01 25.35 9.33
N ASN A 69 1.86 26.46 8.57
CA ASN A 69 1.00 26.48 7.39
C ASN A 69 1.60 25.69 6.22
N ILE A 70 2.92 25.74 6.02
CA ILE A 70 3.62 24.88 5.04
C ILE A 70 3.56 23.40 5.47
N PHE A 71 3.66 23.09 6.76
CA PHE A 71 3.53 21.74 7.30
C PHE A 71 2.10 21.21 7.16
N SER A 72 1.08 22.07 7.28
CA SER A 72 -0.32 21.74 7.00
C SER A 72 -0.56 21.46 5.51
N PHE A 73 0.07 22.23 4.61
CA PHE A 73 0.02 22.00 3.16
C PHE A 73 0.82 20.75 2.72
N LEU A 74 1.90 20.45 3.43
CA LEU A 74 2.66 19.20 3.30
C LEU A 74 1.84 18.01 3.82
N LEU A 75 1.12 18.15 4.94
CA LEU A 75 0.21 17.14 5.51
C LEU A 75 -0.92 16.74 4.56
N LEU A 76 -1.45 17.68 3.77
CA LEU A 76 -2.42 17.39 2.71
C LEU A 76 -1.84 16.51 1.57
N ASN A 77 -0.52 16.46 1.42
CA ASN A 77 0.18 15.59 0.46
C ASN A 77 0.72 14.28 1.08
N ILE A 78 0.53 14.08 2.39
CA ILE A 78 0.95 12.85 3.10
C ILE A 78 -0.11 11.73 3.00
N VAL A 79 -1.32 12.05 2.50
CA VAL A 79 -2.37 11.02 2.35
C VAL A 79 -1.90 9.97 1.34
N PRO A 80 -1.75 8.69 1.75
CA PRO A 80 -1.30 7.63 0.86
C PRO A 80 -2.25 7.52 -0.33
N LYS A 81 -1.73 7.79 -1.54
CA LYS A 81 -2.54 7.77 -2.75
C LYS A 81 -2.85 6.32 -3.09
N LYS A 82 -4.12 5.93 -2.99
CA LYS A 82 -4.59 4.61 -3.43
C LYS A 82 -4.44 4.50 -4.95
N ILE A 83 -3.59 3.60 -5.41
CA ILE A 83 -3.31 3.41 -6.84
C ILE A 83 -4.22 2.32 -7.40
N MET A 84 -4.28 1.19 -6.70
CA MET A 84 -4.80 -0.04 -7.26
C MET A 84 -5.42 -0.92 -6.19
N VAL A 85 -6.39 -1.74 -6.60
CA VAL A 85 -6.96 -2.77 -5.76
C VAL A 85 -7.13 -4.04 -6.57
N GLY A 86 -6.74 -5.15 -5.96
CA GLY A 86 -6.91 -6.47 -6.54
C GLY A 86 -8.37 -6.94 -6.62
N PRO A 87 -8.62 -8.01 -7.39
CA PRO A 87 -9.93 -8.67 -7.43
C PRO A 87 -10.30 -9.28 -6.07
N GLN A 88 -11.57 -9.63 -5.89
CA GLN A 88 -12.03 -10.32 -4.68
C GLN A 88 -11.67 -11.81 -4.76
N LEU A 89 -10.86 -12.27 -3.81
CA LEU A 89 -10.51 -13.68 -3.69
C LEU A 89 -11.61 -14.49 -2.99
N PRO A 90 -11.70 -15.81 -3.24
CA PRO A 90 -12.74 -16.65 -2.64
C PRO A 90 -12.61 -16.78 -1.11
N LYS A 91 -11.37 -16.68 -0.58
CA LYS A 91 -11.07 -16.79 0.85
C LYS A 91 -10.32 -15.55 1.35
N LYS A 92 -10.37 -15.30 2.65
CA LYS A 92 -9.63 -14.22 3.31
C LYS A 92 -8.12 -14.43 3.13
N ILE A 93 -7.40 -13.35 2.82
CA ILE A 93 -5.94 -13.34 2.70
C ILE A 93 -5.34 -13.50 4.11
N ARG A 94 -4.30 -14.32 4.23
CA ARG A 94 -3.58 -14.58 5.50
C ARG A 94 -2.15 -14.07 5.50
N ALA A 95 -1.51 -13.99 4.34
CA ALA A 95 -0.18 -13.41 4.18
C ALA A 95 -0.10 -12.67 2.84
N LEU A 96 0.67 -11.59 2.83
CA LEU A 96 0.98 -10.81 1.64
C LEU A 96 2.48 -10.60 1.53
N ALA A 97 2.98 -10.65 0.30
CA ALA A 97 4.33 -10.20 -0.03
C ALA A 97 4.28 -9.47 -1.38
N SER A 98 5.12 -8.46 -1.56
CA SER A 98 5.26 -7.73 -2.81
C SER A 98 6.70 -7.79 -3.27
N TYR A 99 6.91 -8.12 -4.54
CA TYR A 99 8.22 -8.16 -5.16
C TYR A 99 8.15 -7.70 -6.62
N LYS A 100 8.90 -6.65 -6.96
CA LYS A 100 8.89 -6.02 -8.29
C LYS A 100 7.45 -5.70 -8.73
N ASP A 101 7.00 -6.23 -9.85
CA ASP A 101 5.64 -6.02 -10.35
C ASP A 101 4.64 -7.07 -9.86
N TYR A 102 5.09 -7.99 -9.01
CA TYR A 102 4.29 -9.12 -8.53
C TYR A 102 3.84 -8.92 -7.09
N THR A 103 2.57 -9.24 -6.86
CA THR A 103 1.97 -9.32 -5.54
C THR A 103 1.57 -10.76 -5.27
N PHE A 104 2.11 -11.31 -4.18
CA PHE A 104 1.79 -12.65 -3.70
C PHE A 104 0.75 -12.53 -2.59
N ALA A 105 -0.41 -13.14 -2.79
CA ALA A 105 -1.43 -13.23 -1.76
C ALA A 105 -1.70 -14.68 -1.40
N ALA A 106 -1.40 -15.05 -0.16
CA ALA A 106 -1.74 -16.37 0.37
C ALA A 106 -3.16 -16.33 0.92
N TYR A 107 -4.04 -17.17 0.38
CA TYR A 107 -5.45 -17.28 0.81
C TYR A 107 -5.81 -18.76 0.98
N GLY A 108 -6.28 -19.12 2.17
CA GLY A 108 -6.44 -20.54 2.50
C GLY A 108 -5.13 -21.31 2.24
N THR A 109 -5.20 -22.38 1.46
CA THR A 109 -4.06 -23.26 1.14
C THR A 109 -3.34 -22.91 -0.16
N ASN A 110 -3.77 -21.86 -0.86
CA ASN A 110 -3.23 -21.48 -2.17
C ASN A 110 -2.54 -20.11 -2.09
N ILE A 111 -1.59 -19.88 -3.01
CA ILE A 111 -0.94 -18.59 -3.20
C ILE A 111 -1.30 -18.08 -4.60
N GLY A 112 -1.91 -16.90 -4.68
CA GLY A 112 -2.19 -16.22 -5.94
C GLY A 112 -1.06 -15.26 -6.27
N VAL A 113 -0.58 -15.32 -7.52
CA VAL A 113 0.40 -14.36 -8.04
C VAL A 113 -0.32 -13.39 -8.96
N PHE A 114 -0.19 -12.10 -8.65
CA PHE A 114 -0.86 -11.03 -9.38
C PHE A 114 0.16 -10.07 -9.97
N LYS A 115 -0.06 -9.64 -11.21
CA LYS A 115 0.69 -8.55 -11.88
C LYS A 115 -0.30 -7.44 -12.22
N ARG A 116 -0.10 -6.23 -11.67
CA ARG A 116 -1.00 -5.07 -11.90
C ARG A 116 -2.50 -5.38 -11.73
N ALA A 117 -2.84 -6.19 -10.72
CA ALA A 117 -4.18 -6.72 -10.41
C ALA A 117 -4.73 -7.83 -11.34
N HIS A 118 -4.06 -8.18 -12.43
CA HIS A 118 -4.40 -9.38 -13.19
C HIS A 118 -3.79 -10.62 -12.53
N GLN A 119 -4.57 -11.68 -12.38
CA GLN A 119 -4.09 -12.94 -11.86
C GLN A 119 -3.23 -13.64 -12.92
N VAL A 120 -1.97 -13.91 -12.59
CA VAL A 120 -1.05 -14.60 -13.51
C VAL A 120 -1.15 -16.11 -13.30
N CYS A 121 -1.04 -16.56 -12.05
CA CYS A 121 -1.11 -17.98 -11.72
C CYS A 121 -1.62 -18.23 -10.29
N ILE A 122 -2.06 -19.47 -10.04
CA ILE A 122 -2.40 -19.99 -8.70
C ILE A 122 -1.40 -21.08 -8.38
N GLN A 123 -0.60 -20.88 -7.34
CA GLN A 123 0.28 -21.89 -6.80
C GLN A 123 -0.43 -22.71 -5.72
N LYS A 124 -0.49 -24.03 -5.92
CA LYS A 124 -1.10 -24.99 -4.98
C LYS A 124 -0.09 -25.79 -4.13
N ARG A 125 1.21 -25.78 -4.46
CA ARG A 125 2.28 -26.49 -3.70
C ARG A 125 3.62 -25.74 -3.80
N ILE A 126 4.48 -25.84 -2.78
CA ILE A 126 5.74 -25.08 -2.60
C ILE A 126 6.87 -25.41 -3.60
N ASN A 127 6.74 -26.41 -4.47
CA ASN A 127 7.86 -26.83 -5.31
C ASN A 127 7.73 -26.27 -6.73
N LEU A 128 8.84 -25.69 -7.21
CA LEU A 128 9.14 -25.22 -8.57
C LEU A 128 8.84 -23.75 -8.85
N TRP A 129 9.74 -22.88 -8.38
CA TRP A 129 10.15 -21.70 -9.14
C TRP A 129 11.58 -21.99 -9.63
N HIS A 130 11.69 -22.63 -10.79
CA HIS A 130 12.90 -22.53 -11.60
C HIS A 130 12.61 -21.53 -12.72
N GLU A 131 13.61 -20.68 -12.98
CA GLU A 131 13.71 -19.56 -13.93
C GLU A 131 13.50 -18.16 -13.34
#